data_AF-Q3JHA0-F1
#
_entry.id   AF-Q3JHA0-F1
#
_cell.length_a   1.000
_cell.length_b   1.000
_cell.length_c   1.000
_cell.angle_alpha   90.00
_cell.angle_beta   90.00
_cell.angle_gamma   90.00
#
_symmetry.space_group_name_H-M   'P 1'
#
loop_
_entity.id
_entity.type
_entity.pdbx_description
1 polymer ?
#
loop_
_entity_poly.entity_id
_entity_poly.type
_entity_poly.pdbx_seq_one_letter_code
_entity_poly.pdbx_strand_id
1 'polypeptide(L)'
;MVQIIENPERHCASASAHWRRILTTHARSSTDTYPFFTGVSYMNKPKVLVLNGPNLNLLGKREPRIYGSETLQDVERRCADAAHALGLALEFRQSNAEHQLIDWLHDAREHVAGVVINPAAYTHTSVAIADALAALGKPIIEVHISNVHRREAFRHHSFVSALADGVICGCGTEGYVFALRRLATLIGGEGAR
;
A
#
# COMPACT_ATOMS: atom_id res chain seq x y z
N MET A 1 27.11 -8.72 -66.59
CA MET A 1 26.34 -8.35 -65.39
C MET A 1 25.20 -9.36 -65.27
N VAL A 2 25.06 -9.95 -64.08
CA VAL A 2 24.77 -11.37 -63.80
C VAL A 2 23.36 -11.85 -64.18
N GLN A 3 23.30 -13.06 -64.74
CA GLN A 3 22.10 -13.90 -64.91
C GLN A 3 21.92 -14.86 -63.72
N ILE A 4 20.66 -14.93 -63.24
CA ILE A 4 19.80 -16.12 -63.02
C ILE A 4 20.38 -17.34 -62.27
N ILE A 5 19.68 -17.81 -61.22
CA ILE A 5 18.97 -19.13 -61.09
C ILE A 5 18.61 -19.42 -59.61
N GLU A 6 17.28 -19.48 -59.39
CA GLU A 6 16.42 -20.41 -58.61
C GLU A 6 16.69 -20.91 -57.17
N ASN A 7 15.54 -21.03 -56.48
CA ASN A 7 15.13 -21.66 -55.20
C ASN A 7 15.37 -23.22 -55.19
N PRO A 8 14.97 -24.07 -54.21
CA PRO A 8 14.65 -23.96 -52.76
C PRO A 8 15.33 -25.03 -51.85
N GLU A 9 15.12 -24.87 -50.53
CA GLU A 9 15.12 -25.89 -49.44
C GLU A 9 16.35 -26.78 -49.16
N ARG A 10 16.88 -26.71 -47.92
CA ARG A 10 16.81 -27.80 -46.89
C ARG A 10 17.74 -27.57 -45.68
N HIS A 11 17.15 -27.80 -44.50
CA HIS A 11 17.68 -28.56 -43.35
C HIS A 11 18.59 -27.92 -42.26
N CYS A 12 18.07 -28.12 -41.04
CA CYS A 12 18.71 -28.56 -39.80
C CYS A 12 19.32 -27.53 -38.82
N ALA A 13 19.00 -27.80 -37.56
CA ALA A 13 19.19 -27.01 -36.35
C ALA A 13 20.66 -26.83 -35.91
N SER A 14 20.92 -25.69 -35.25
CA SER A 14 22.02 -25.48 -34.30
C SER A 14 21.59 -24.33 -33.36
N ALA A 15 21.98 -24.20 -32.09
CA ALA A 15 23.02 -24.90 -31.34
C ALA A 15 22.67 -24.86 -29.83
N SER A 16 23.02 -25.95 -29.16
CA SER A 16 23.02 -26.14 -27.71
C SER A 16 24.42 -25.93 -27.12
N ALA A 17 24.40 -25.54 -25.85
CA ALA A 17 25.41 -25.64 -24.79
C ALA A 17 26.76 -26.36 -25.06
N HIS A 18 27.86 -25.70 -24.68
CA HIS A 18 28.98 -26.37 -24.00
C HIS A 18 29.96 -25.36 -23.37
N TRP A 19 30.04 -25.32 -22.04
CA TRP A 19 31.29 -24.98 -21.37
C TRP A 19 31.60 -26.08 -20.35
N ARG A 20 32.69 -26.82 -20.61
CA ARG A 20 33.32 -27.75 -19.65
C ARG A 20 34.83 -27.57 -19.73
N ARG A 21 35.41 -27.31 -18.54
CA ARG A 21 36.83 -27.42 -18.13
C ARG A 21 37.77 -26.46 -18.89
N ILE A 22 38.81 -25.87 -18.30
CA ILE A 22 39.97 -26.41 -17.57
C ILE A 22 40.48 -25.23 -16.66
N LEU A 23 40.84 -25.35 -15.38
CA LEU A 23 42.19 -25.71 -14.88
C LEU A 23 42.25 -25.76 -13.33
N THR A 24 42.73 -26.93 -12.89
CA THR A 24 43.67 -27.24 -11.78
C THR A 24 43.85 -26.32 -10.56
N THR A 25 43.64 -26.98 -9.42
CA THR A 25 44.19 -26.80 -8.06
C THR A 25 45.56 -26.11 -7.94
N HIS A 26 45.65 -25.13 -7.02
CA HIS A 26 46.78 -24.92 -6.11
C HIS A 26 46.24 -24.40 -4.77
N ALA A 27 46.54 -25.11 -3.69
CA ALA A 27 46.24 -24.70 -2.33
C ALA A 27 47.35 -23.78 -1.81
N ARG A 28 46.98 -22.59 -1.29
CA ARG A 28 47.74 -21.86 -0.27
C ARG A 28 46.79 -21.15 0.68
N SER A 29 47.06 -21.33 1.96
CA SER A 29 46.46 -20.65 3.10
C SER A 29 46.88 -19.18 3.16
N SER A 30 45.92 -18.28 3.26
CA SER A 30 46.11 -16.97 3.88
C SER A 30 44.77 -16.45 4.38
N THR A 31 44.77 -16.05 5.64
CA THR A 31 43.70 -15.36 6.36
C THR A 31 43.38 -14.04 5.68
N ASP A 32 42.33 -14.00 4.86
CA ASP A 32 41.68 -12.76 4.45
C ASP A 32 40.24 -12.77 4.99
N THR A 33 40.07 -12.00 6.05
CA THR A 33 38.78 -11.62 6.63
C THR A 33 38.08 -10.70 5.63
N TYR A 34 37.24 -11.27 4.77
CA TYR A 34 36.28 -10.46 4.01
C TYR A 34 35.16 -10.04 4.98
N PRO A 35 34.90 -8.73 5.14
CA PRO A 35 33.79 -8.29 5.96
C PRO A 35 32.50 -8.83 5.35
N PHE A 36 31.72 -9.46 6.21
CA PHE A 36 30.37 -9.94 6.01
C PHE A 36 29.53 -8.77 5.45
N PHE A 37 29.49 -8.61 4.12
CA PHE A 37 28.48 -7.78 3.49
C PHE A 37 27.17 -8.54 3.67
N THR A 38 26.51 -8.28 4.79
CA THR A 38 25.09 -8.56 4.95
C THR A 38 24.40 -7.89 3.79
N GLY A 39 24.02 -8.70 2.79
CA GLY A 39 23.09 -8.25 1.78
C GLY A 39 21.95 -7.59 2.52
N VAL A 40 21.69 -6.31 2.21
CA VAL A 40 20.40 -5.71 2.50
C VAL A 40 19.43 -6.66 1.82
N SER A 41 18.78 -7.48 2.63
CA SER A 41 17.71 -8.33 2.17
C SER A 41 16.78 -7.43 1.38
N TYR A 42 16.47 -7.80 0.14
CA TYR A 42 15.33 -7.25 -0.58
C TYR A 42 14.09 -7.68 0.22
N MET A 43 13.89 -7.07 1.39
CA MET A 43 12.76 -7.27 2.26
C MET A 43 11.60 -6.66 1.53
N ASN A 44 10.70 -7.54 1.07
CA ASN A 44 9.45 -7.14 0.48
C ASN A 44 8.72 -6.28 1.53
N LYS A 45 8.71 -4.95 1.33
CA LYS A 45 8.10 -4.02 2.27
C LYS A 45 6.63 -4.39 2.45
N PRO A 46 6.12 -4.55 3.69
CA PRO A 46 4.70 -4.83 3.90
C PRO A 46 3.87 -3.75 3.21
N LYS A 47 2.95 -4.17 2.35
CA LYS A 47 2.08 -3.25 1.62
C LYS A 47 0.89 -2.88 2.50
N VAL A 48 0.54 -1.60 2.54
CA VAL A 48 -0.64 -1.09 3.26
C VAL A 48 -1.53 -0.34 2.30
N LEU A 49 -2.84 -0.39 2.55
CA LEU A 49 -3.83 0.35 1.77
C LEU A 49 -4.34 1.56 2.57
N VAL A 50 -4.29 2.74 1.97
CA VAL A 50 -5.03 3.91 2.42
C VAL A 50 -6.26 4.06 1.52
N LEU A 51 -7.44 3.88 2.09
CA LEU A 51 -8.71 3.85 1.37
C LEU A 51 -9.61 5.04 1.74
N ASN A 52 -10.07 5.78 0.73
CA ASN A 52 -10.80 7.03 0.92
C ASN A 52 -12.20 6.94 0.29
N GLY A 53 -13.22 7.23 1.10
CA GLY A 53 -14.61 7.22 0.70
C GLY A 53 -15.05 8.46 -0.08
N PRO A 54 -16.37 8.69 -0.17
CA PRO A 54 -16.95 9.67 -1.08
C PRO A 54 -16.62 11.10 -0.69
N ASN A 55 -16.60 11.97 -1.71
CA ASN A 55 -16.34 13.42 -1.66
C ASN A 55 -14.92 13.83 -1.25
N LEU A 56 -14.04 12.90 -0.84
CA LEU A 56 -12.65 13.23 -0.49
C LEU A 56 -11.83 13.69 -1.71
N ASN A 57 -12.23 13.34 -2.94
CA ASN A 57 -11.67 13.88 -4.18
C ASN A 57 -11.87 15.40 -4.35
N LEU A 58 -12.74 16.01 -3.53
CA LEU A 58 -13.03 17.44 -3.50
C LEU A 58 -12.22 18.20 -2.43
N LEU A 59 -11.39 17.51 -1.65
CA LEU A 59 -10.51 18.14 -0.66
C LEU A 59 -9.62 19.21 -1.31
N GLY A 60 -9.50 20.37 -0.65
CA GLY A 60 -8.73 21.53 -1.14
C GLY A 60 -9.36 22.29 -2.33
N LYS A 61 -10.48 21.82 -2.89
CA LYS A 61 -11.13 22.43 -4.06
C LYS A 61 -12.33 23.31 -3.71
N ARG A 62 -12.95 23.12 -2.53
CA ARG A 62 -14.06 23.95 -2.05
C ARG A 62 -13.52 25.07 -1.16
N GLU A 63 -13.82 26.31 -1.54
CA GLU A 63 -13.54 27.54 -0.77
C GLU A 63 -12.20 27.48 0.01
N PRO A 64 -11.05 27.44 -0.68
CA PRO A 64 -9.75 27.12 -0.07
C PRO A 64 -9.33 28.07 1.05
N ARG A 65 -9.85 29.31 1.04
CA ARG A 65 -9.61 30.31 2.08
C ARG A 65 -10.25 29.95 3.42
N ILE A 66 -11.26 29.07 3.41
CA ILE A 66 -12.02 28.64 4.59
C ILE A 66 -11.62 27.23 5.02
N TYR A 67 -11.39 26.32 4.07
CA TYR A 67 -11.18 24.90 4.35
C TYR A 67 -9.74 24.40 4.18
N GLY A 68 -8.81 25.30 3.81
CA GLY A 68 -7.44 24.95 3.45
C GLY A 68 -7.32 24.55 1.97
N SER A 69 -6.09 24.63 1.45
CA SER A 69 -5.78 24.35 0.04
C SER A 69 -5.18 22.96 -0.19
N GLU A 70 -4.98 22.17 0.87
CA GLU A 70 -4.39 20.84 0.75
C GLU A 70 -5.35 19.90 0.01
N THR A 71 -4.87 19.29 -1.06
CA THR A 71 -5.66 18.38 -1.90
C THR A 71 -5.48 16.93 -1.46
N LEU A 72 -6.35 16.03 -1.92
CA LEU A 72 -6.17 14.60 -1.66
C LEU A 72 -4.85 14.06 -2.26
N GLN A 73 -4.35 14.67 -3.34
CA GLN A 73 -3.05 14.32 -3.93
C GLN A 73 -1.88 14.74 -3.03
N ASP A 74 -2.02 15.86 -2.31
CA ASP A 74 -1.02 16.26 -1.31
C ASP A 74 -1.02 15.30 -0.11
N VAL A 75 -2.21 14.84 0.30
CA VAL A 75 -2.35 13.78 1.32
C VAL A 75 -1.71 12.49 0.86
N GLU A 76 -1.94 12.05 -0.39
CA GLU A 76 -1.31 10.87 -0.96
C GLU A 76 0.22 10.95 -0.93
N ARG A 77 0.79 12.09 -1.35
CA ARG A 77 2.24 12.32 -1.29
C ARG A 77 2.77 12.23 0.14
N ARG A 78 2.09 12.89 1.09
CA ARG A 78 2.45 12.86 2.51
C ARG A 78 2.39 11.43 3.08
N CYS A 79 1.37 10.67 2.71
CA CYS A 79 1.24 9.25 3.09
C CYS A 79 2.37 8.41 2.49
N ALA A 80 2.73 8.64 1.22
CA ALA A 80 3.81 7.92 0.55
C ALA A 80 5.16 8.17 1.24
N ASP A 81 5.46 9.42 1.56
CA ASP A 81 6.68 9.79 2.30
C ASP A 81 6.71 9.15 3.69
N ALA A 82 5.59 9.20 4.42
CA ALA A 82 5.47 8.58 5.75
C ALA A 82 5.61 7.06 5.69
N ALA A 83 4.92 6.39 4.76
CA ALA A 83 5.01 4.95 4.55
C ALA A 83 6.44 4.53 4.19
N HIS A 84 7.11 5.28 3.31
CA HIS A 84 8.50 5.03 2.93
C HIS A 84 9.43 5.10 4.15
N ALA A 85 9.30 6.14 4.98
CA ALA A 85 10.08 6.30 6.21
C ALA A 85 9.82 5.19 7.24
N LEU A 86 8.62 4.60 7.23
CA LEU A 86 8.22 3.48 8.09
C LEU A 86 8.57 2.10 7.51
N GLY A 87 9.22 2.03 6.34
CA GLY A 87 9.56 0.76 5.71
C GLY A 87 8.36 0.03 5.09
N LEU A 88 7.26 0.74 4.82
CA LEU A 88 6.04 0.20 4.22
C LEU A 88 5.99 0.51 2.71
N ALA A 89 5.27 -0.32 1.96
CA ALA A 89 4.80 0.02 0.61
C ALA A 89 3.37 0.57 0.68
N LEU A 90 3.08 1.65 -0.03
CA LEU A 90 1.76 2.29 0.01
C LEU A 90 0.95 1.97 -1.25
N GLU A 91 -0.30 1.61 -1.05
CA GLU A 91 -1.37 1.74 -2.03
C GLU A 91 -2.36 2.78 -1.54
N PHE A 92 -2.69 3.76 -2.38
CA PHE A 92 -3.62 4.83 -2.04
C PHE A 92 -4.77 4.83 -3.05
N ARG A 93 -6.01 4.70 -2.57
CA ARG A 93 -7.19 4.64 -3.41
C ARG A 93 -8.30 5.54 -2.87
N GLN A 94 -9.14 6.06 -3.77
CA GLN A 94 -10.33 6.83 -3.44
C GLN A 94 -11.48 6.45 -4.36
N SER A 95 -12.69 6.34 -3.82
CA SER A 95 -13.88 6.24 -4.65
C SER A 95 -15.11 6.89 -4.01
N ASN A 96 -16.00 7.35 -4.89
CA ASN A 96 -17.37 7.74 -4.53
C ASN A 96 -18.36 6.57 -4.60
N ALA A 97 -17.95 5.43 -5.16
CA ALA A 97 -18.78 4.26 -5.34
C ALA A 97 -18.51 3.24 -4.24
N GLU A 98 -19.51 2.94 -3.42
CA GLU A 98 -19.42 1.98 -2.32
C GLU A 98 -18.92 0.60 -2.79
N HIS A 99 -19.47 0.07 -3.88
CA HIS A 99 -19.05 -1.24 -4.42
C HIS A 99 -17.56 -1.29 -4.75
N GLN A 100 -16.98 -0.20 -5.27
CA GLN A 100 -15.57 -0.16 -5.63
C GLN A 100 -14.67 -0.19 -4.39
N LEU A 101 -15.09 0.45 -3.28
CA LEU A 101 -14.38 0.36 -2.01
C LEU A 101 -14.40 -1.08 -1.47
N ILE A 102 -15.55 -1.75 -1.58
CA ILE A 102 -15.72 -3.16 -1.17
C ILE A 102 -14.84 -4.08 -2.02
N ASP A 103 -14.85 -3.94 -3.34
CA ASP A 103 -14.03 -4.74 -4.25
C ASP A 103 -12.54 -4.58 -3.93
N TRP A 104 -12.09 -3.36 -3.64
CA TRP A 104 -10.72 -3.10 -3.24
C TRP A 104 -10.37 -3.68 -1.86
N LEU A 105 -11.31 -3.74 -0.92
CA LEU A 105 -11.09 -4.41 0.37
C LEU A 105 -10.99 -5.93 0.21
N HIS A 106 -11.81 -6.52 -0.66
CA HIS A 106 -11.71 -7.95 -0.99
C HIS A 106 -10.37 -8.29 -1.66
N ASP A 107 -9.96 -7.50 -2.64
CA ASP A 107 -8.66 -7.62 -3.32
C ASP A 107 -7.51 -7.47 -2.30
N ALA A 108 -7.57 -6.44 -1.44
CA ALA A 108 -6.54 -6.14 -0.45
C ALA A 108 -6.27 -7.27 0.53
N ARG A 109 -7.26 -8.10 0.86
CA ARG A 109 -7.13 -9.23 1.80
C ARG A 109 -5.93 -10.13 1.50
N GLU A 110 -5.63 -10.32 0.23
CA GLU A 110 -4.59 -11.23 -0.24
C GLU A 110 -3.19 -10.60 -0.23
N HIS A 111 -3.07 -9.28 -0.35
CA HIS A 111 -1.78 -8.62 -0.59
C HIS A 111 -1.42 -7.47 0.33
N VAL A 112 -2.29 -7.03 1.25
CA VAL A 112 -1.95 -5.99 2.24
C VAL A 112 -1.76 -6.54 3.65
N ALA A 113 -0.88 -5.90 4.38
CA ALA A 113 -0.60 -6.15 5.79
C ALA A 113 -1.53 -5.36 6.73
N GLY A 114 -2.22 -4.33 6.24
CA GLY A 114 -3.15 -3.51 7.03
C GLY A 114 -3.80 -2.39 6.21
N VAL A 115 -4.82 -1.77 6.79
CA VAL A 115 -5.63 -0.71 6.14
C VAL A 115 -5.74 0.52 7.02
N VAL A 116 -5.52 1.69 6.41
CA VAL A 116 -6.01 2.97 6.93
C VAL A 116 -7.24 3.34 6.11
N ILE A 117 -8.37 3.62 6.73
CA ILE A 117 -9.60 3.97 6.01
C ILE A 117 -10.19 5.28 6.51
N ASN A 118 -10.54 6.16 5.58
CA ASN A 118 -11.45 7.27 5.83
C ASN A 118 -12.73 7.01 5.02
N PRO A 119 -13.77 6.38 5.59
CA PRO A 119 -14.99 6.04 4.85
C PRO A 119 -15.87 7.26 4.54
N ALA A 120 -15.51 8.45 5.05
CA ALA A 120 -16.25 9.69 4.90
C ALA A 120 -17.74 9.52 5.27
N ALA A 121 -18.66 9.78 4.34
CA ALA A 121 -20.09 9.65 4.62
C ALA A 121 -20.51 8.19 4.92
N TYR A 122 -19.81 7.21 4.34
CA TYR A 122 -20.17 5.80 4.48
C TYR A 122 -19.88 5.23 5.87
N THR A 123 -19.07 5.93 6.68
CA THR A 123 -18.89 5.62 8.11
C THR A 123 -20.23 5.45 8.81
N HIS A 124 -21.22 6.28 8.46
CA HIS A 124 -22.49 6.37 9.16
C HIS A 124 -23.61 5.51 8.55
N THR A 125 -23.36 4.88 7.40
CA THR A 125 -24.43 4.24 6.61
C THR A 125 -24.09 2.84 6.10
N SER A 126 -22.81 2.54 5.91
CA SER A 126 -22.40 1.33 5.19
C SER A 126 -22.09 0.19 6.13
N VAL A 127 -23.09 -0.67 6.36
CA VAL A 127 -22.88 -2.00 6.93
C VAL A 127 -22.05 -2.86 5.98
N ALA A 128 -22.21 -2.70 4.67
CA ALA A 128 -21.49 -3.49 3.66
C ALA A 128 -19.97 -3.27 3.69
N ILE A 129 -19.50 -2.03 3.87
CA ILE A 129 -18.07 -1.75 4.07
C ILE A 129 -17.58 -2.32 5.40
N ALA A 130 -18.40 -2.25 6.46
CA ALA A 130 -18.05 -2.84 7.74
C ALA A 130 -17.87 -4.37 7.63
N ASP A 131 -18.77 -5.07 6.94
CA ASP A 131 -18.66 -6.52 6.70
C ASP A 131 -17.41 -6.87 5.89
N ALA A 132 -17.09 -6.08 4.85
CA ALA A 132 -15.87 -6.26 4.06
C ALA A 132 -14.60 -6.06 4.90
N LEU A 133 -14.59 -5.07 5.80
CA LEU A 133 -13.50 -4.83 6.75
C LEU A 133 -13.37 -5.95 7.78
N ALA A 134 -14.49 -6.45 8.32
CA ALA A 134 -14.49 -7.56 9.27
C ALA A 134 -13.89 -8.84 8.66
N ALA A 135 -14.11 -9.08 7.37
CA ALA A 135 -13.55 -10.22 6.64
C ALA A 135 -12.04 -10.09 6.32
N LEU A 136 -11.45 -8.90 6.48
CA LEU A 136 -10.07 -8.61 6.11
C LEU A 136 -9.05 -9.38 6.98
N GLY A 137 -9.31 -9.49 8.30
CA GLY A 137 -8.41 -10.16 9.24
C GLY A 137 -7.03 -9.49 9.38
N LYS A 138 -6.94 -8.19 9.09
CA LYS A 138 -5.73 -7.37 9.20
C LYS A 138 -5.99 -6.15 10.09
N PRO A 139 -4.95 -5.51 10.64
CA PRO A 139 -5.12 -4.27 11.39
C PRO A 139 -5.78 -3.16 10.56
N ILE A 140 -6.70 -2.42 11.17
CA ILE A 140 -7.49 -1.35 10.57
C ILE A 140 -7.40 -0.09 11.44
N ILE A 141 -7.05 1.04 10.85
CA ILE A 141 -7.15 2.35 11.50
C ILE A 141 -8.16 3.22 10.77
N GLU A 142 -9.19 3.69 11.48
CA GLU A 142 -10.17 4.63 10.95
C GLU A 142 -9.68 6.07 11.11
N VAL A 143 -9.83 6.88 10.06
CA VAL A 143 -9.41 8.28 10.02
C VAL A 143 -10.56 9.18 9.59
N HIS A 144 -10.73 10.28 10.30
CA HIS A 144 -11.61 11.39 9.94
C HIS A 144 -10.85 12.71 9.99
N ILE A 145 -10.79 13.43 8.87
CA ILE A 145 -10.13 14.74 8.80
C ILE A 145 -10.77 15.73 9.80
N SER A 146 -12.10 15.76 9.84
CA SER A 146 -12.87 16.59 10.79
C SER A 146 -13.17 15.85 12.09
N ASN A 147 -13.39 16.59 13.18
CA ASN A 147 -13.93 16.01 14.41
C ASN A 147 -15.42 15.70 14.22
N VAL A 148 -15.76 14.42 14.01
CA VAL A 148 -17.14 13.96 13.77
C VAL A 148 -18.06 14.17 14.97
N HIS A 149 -17.52 14.20 16.19
CA HIS A 149 -18.28 14.39 17.44
C HIS A 149 -18.70 15.84 17.70
N ARG A 150 -18.19 16.81 16.92
CA ARG A 150 -18.65 18.20 16.94
C ARG A 150 -19.76 18.48 15.94
N ARG A 151 -20.19 17.46 15.20
CA ARG A 151 -21.13 17.60 14.09
C ARG A 151 -22.52 17.11 14.48
N GLU A 152 -23.38 16.91 13.48
CA GLU A 152 -24.75 16.44 13.69
C GLU A 152 -24.75 15.05 14.34
N ALA A 153 -25.75 14.76 15.18
CA ALA A 153 -25.80 13.53 15.99
C ALA A 153 -25.69 12.23 15.16
N PHE A 154 -26.20 12.22 13.92
CA PHE A 154 -26.09 11.04 13.04
C PHE A 154 -24.64 10.72 12.65
N ARG A 155 -23.69 11.66 12.82
CA ARG A 155 -22.27 11.46 12.56
C ARG A 155 -21.50 10.89 13.73
N HIS A 156 -22.15 10.73 14.89
CA HIS A 156 -21.51 10.18 16.08
C HIS A 156 -21.47 8.65 16.04
N HIS A 157 -22.30 8.02 15.20
CA HIS A 157 -22.28 6.58 15.00
C HIS A 157 -21.41 6.20 13.80
N SER A 158 -20.56 5.20 13.99
CA SER A 158 -19.72 4.61 12.94
C SER A 158 -19.90 3.11 12.94
N PHE A 159 -20.21 2.54 11.77
CA PHE A 159 -20.18 1.09 11.56
C PHE A 159 -18.75 0.55 11.47
N VAL A 160 -17.76 1.41 11.27
CA VAL A 160 -16.35 1.04 11.10
C VAL A 160 -15.60 1.07 12.43
N SER A 161 -15.94 1.97 13.35
CA SER A 161 -15.16 2.19 14.59
C SER A 161 -15.10 0.96 15.49
N ALA A 162 -16.13 0.11 15.49
CA ALA A 162 -16.14 -1.13 16.28
C ALA A 162 -15.16 -2.20 15.75
N LEU A 163 -14.73 -2.07 14.49
CA LEU A 163 -13.83 -3.01 13.82
C LEU A 163 -12.38 -2.50 13.78
N ALA A 164 -12.17 -1.20 13.97
CA ALA A 164 -10.86 -0.58 13.88
C ALA A 164 -10.04 -0.76 15.18
N ASP A 165 -8.75 -1.02 15.04
CA ASP A 165 -7.77 -1.03 16.15
C ASP A 165 -7.47 0.36 16.71
N GLY A 166 -7.98 1.40 16.04
CA GLY A 166 -7.89 2.79 16.47
C GLY A 166 -8.69 3.72 15.57
N VAL A 167 -9.20 4.80 16.16
CA VAL A 167 -9.93 5.86 15.46
C VAL A 167 -9.24 7.19 15.70
N ILE A 168 -8.91 7.89 14.61
CA ILE A 168 -8.29 9.22 14.65
C ILE A 168 -9.25 10.20 14.01
N CYS A 169 -9.76 11.17 14.77
CA CYS A 169 -10.67 12.19 14.23
C CYS A 169 -10.25 13.60 14.60
N GLY A 170 -10.43 14.55 13.68
CA GLY A 170 -10.21 15.98 13.93
C GLY A 170 -8.75 16.44 13.94
N CYS A 171 -7.80 15.56 13.59
CA CYS A 171 -6.39 15.91 13.39
C CYS A 171 -6.08 16.42 11.98
N GLY A 172 -7.10 16.81 11.21
CA GLY A 172 -6.91 17.18 9.80
C GLY A 172 -6.32 16.02 8.99
N THR A 173 -5.52 16.37 8.00
CA THR A 173 -4.81 15.41 7.13
C THR A 173 -3.62 14.75 7.82
N GLU A 174 -3.08 15.34 8.90
CA GLU A 174 -2.02 14.71 9.71
C GLU A 174 -2.49 13.40 10.35
N GLY A 175 -3.80 13.25 10.54
CA GLY A 175 -4.41 12.01 11.02
C GLY A 175 -4.02 10.77 10.20
N TYR A 176 -3.80 10.92 8.89
CA TYR A 176 -3.33 9.83 8.04
C TYR A 176 -1.90 9.38 8.39
N VAL A 177 -1.01 10.32 8.71
CA VAL A 177 0.37 10.02 9.11
C VAL A 177 0.38 9.34 10.48
N PHE A 178 -0.45 9.81 11.41
CA PHE A 178 -0.62 9.15 12.71
C PHE A 178 -1.15 7.74 12.56
N ALA A 179 -2.11 7.53 11.65
CA ALA A 179 -2.65 6.21 11.36
C ALA A 179 -1.60 5.26 10.77
N LEU A 180 -0.80 5.71 9.79
CA LEU A 180 0.28 4.90 9.22
C LEU A 180 1.33 4.50 10.27
N ARG A 181 1.70 5.41 11.17
CA ARG A 181 2.61 5.10 12.28
C ARG A 181 2.03 4.03 13.20
N ARG A 182 0.76 4.17 13.62
CA ARG A 182 0.10 3.17 14.46
C ARG A 182 0.00 1.83 13.75
N LEU A 183 -0.36 1.85 12.47
CA LEU A 183 -0.46 0.64 11.64
C LEU A 183 0.89 -0.07 11.51
N ALA A 184 1.98 0.65 11.33
CA ALA A 184 3.33 0.08 11.29
C ALA A 184 3.67 -0.66 12.60
N THR A 185 3.35 -0.07 13.76
CA THR A 185 3.55 -0.71 15.07
C THR A 185 2.73 -2.00 15.21
N LEU A 186 1.48 -2.00 14.73
CA LEU A 186 0.61 -3.19 14.76
C LEU A 186 1.13 -4.31 13.85
N ILE A 187 1.58 -3.96 12.64
CA ILE A 187 2.17 -4.92 11.68
C ILE A 187 3.48 -5.51 12.20
N GLY A 188 4.32 -4.71 12.87
CA GLY A 188 5.60 -5.15 13.44
C GLY A 188 5.47 -6.03 14.68
N GLY A 189 4.26 -6.24 15.22
CA GLY A 189 4.03 -7.03 16.44
C GLY A 189 4.44 -6.33 17.75
N GLU A 190 4.93 -5.09 17.68
CA GLU A 190 5.33 -4.28 18.85
C GLU A 190 4.13 -3.61 19.54
N GLY A 191 2.93 -3.73 18.97
CA GLY A 191 1.70 -3.08 19.44
C GLY A 191 0.70 -3.98 20.15
N ALA A 192 1.10 -5.11 20.72
CA ALA A 192 0.18 -6.01 21.40
C ALA A 192 -0.15 -5.54 22.83
N ARG A 193 -1.43 -5.17 23.00
CA ARG A 193 -2.28 -4.99 24.20
C ARG A 193 -2.67 -3.54 24.51
#